data_AF-A0A9W9FTQ5-F1
#
_entry.id   AF-A0A9W9FTQ5-F1
#
_cell.length_a   1.000
_cell.length_b   1.000
_cell.length_c   1.000
_cell.angle_alpha   90.00
_cell.angle_beta   90.00
_cell.angle_gamma   90.00
#
_symmetry.space_group_name_H-M   'P 1'
#
loop_
_entity.id
_entity.type
_entity.pdbx_description
1 polymer ?
#
loop_
_entity_poly.entity_id
_entity_poly.type
_entity_poly.pdbx_seq_one_letter_code
_entity_poly.pdbx_strand_id
1 'polypeptide(L)'
;MSKLFIGGLVWQTNEERLREGFEKYGTVEEAVVVRDRETGRSRGFGFVRFSSETDATAALEAMNEQEFDGRRIKIDKASERPTRA
;
A
#
# COMPACT_ATOMS: atom_id res chain seq x y z
N MET A 1 5.58 13.37 -5.12
CA MET A 1 5.50 12.44 -3.97
C MET A 1 4.12 11.86 -3.97
N SER A 2 3.99 10.54 -4.09
CA SER A 2 2.69 9.90 -4.27
C SER A 2 2.55 8.75 -3.29
N LYS A 3 1.52 8.84 -2.46
CA LYS A 3 1.18 7.82 -1.47
C LYS A 3 0.06 6.95 -2.05
N LEU A 4 0.16 5.64 -1.86
CA LEU A 4 -0.84 4.66 -2.20
C LEU A 4 -1.45 4.10 -0.92
N PHE A 5 -2.76 3.91 -0.94
CA PHE A 5 -3.51 3.17 0.06
C PHE A 5 -3.70 1.75 -0.45
N ILE A 6 -3.43 0.76 0.41
CA ILE A 6 -3.60 -0.65 0.10
C ILE A 6 -4.59 -1.21 1.11
N GLY A 7 -5.79 -1.57 0.68
CA GLY A 7 -6.81 -2.26 1.47
C GLY A 7 -6.93 -3.73 1.09
N GLY A 8 -7.64 -4.52 1.89
CA GLY A 8 -7.91 -5.94 1.59
C GLY A 8 -6.76 -6.89 1.93
N LEU A 9 -5.76 -6.43 2.68
CA LEU A 9 -4.63 -7.25 3.10
C LEU A 9 -5.08 -8.34 4.09
N VAL A 10 -4.38 -9.47 4.06
CA VAL A 10 -4.54 -10.50 5.09
C VAL A 10 -3.93 -10.04 6.41
N TRP A 11 -4.40 -10.62 7.51
CA TRP A 11 -3.92 -10.20 8.84
C TRP A 11 -2.44 -10.48 9.07
N GLN A 12 -1.89 -11.43 8.32
CA GLN A 12 -0.47 -11.82 8.34
C GLN A 12 0.42 -10.95 7.44
N THR A 13 -0.14 -10.04 6.63
CA THR A 13 0.69 -9.18 5.77
C THR A 13 1.38 -8.11 6.62
N ASN A 14 2.69 -8.00 6.44
CA ASN A 14 3.54 -7.02 7.08
C ASN A 14 4.02 -5.96 6.07
N GLU A 15 4.58 -4.88 6.59
CA GLU A 15 5.18 -3.80 5.80
C GLU A 15 6.28 -4.30 4.87
N GLU A 16 7.10 -5.27 5.28
CA GLU A 16 8.16 -5.86 4.45
C GLU A 16 7.57 -6.55 3.21
N ARG A 17 6.58 -7.43 3.40
CA ARG A 17 5.89 -8.13 2.30
C ARG A 17 5.28 -7.16 1.30
N LEU A 18 4.71 -6.09 1.84
CA LEU A 18 4.07 -5.07 1.05
C LEU A 18 5.14 -4.31 0.27
N ARG A 19 6.18 -3.81 0.93
CA ARG A 19 7.35 -3.20 0.29
C ARG A 19 7.90 -4.08 -0.82
N GLU A 20 8.24 -5.34 -0.58
CA GLU A 20 8.77 -6.28 -1.58
C GLU A 20 7.83 -6.44 -2.79
N GLY A 21 6.51 -6.53 -2.55
CA GLY A 21 5.50 -6.65 -3.60
C GLY A 21 5.39 -5.40 -4.47
N PHE A 22 5.68 -4.23 -3.90
CA PHE A 22 5.60 -2.92 -4.56
C PHE A 22 6.94 -2.45 -5.15
N GLU A 23 8.08 -2.90 -4.61
CA GLU A 23 9.43 -2.55 -5.06
C GLU A 23 9.71 -3.00 -6.50
N LYS A 24 8.99 -4.03 -6.97
CA LYS A 24 9.07 -4.51 -8.37
C LYS A 24 8.46 -3.55 -9.40
N TYR A 25 7.61 -2.62 -8.98
CA TYR A 25 6.99 -1.62 -9.86
C TYR A 25 7.69 -0.26 -9.79
N GLY A 26 8.47 -0.01 -8.74
CA GLY A 26 9.27 1.19 -8.60
C GLY A 26 9.83 1.39 -7.20
N THR A 27 10.39 2.58 -6.96
CA THR A 27 11.12 2.83 -5.71
C THR A 27 10.17 3.20 -4.58
N VAL A 28 10.00 2.27 -3.62
CA VAL A 28 9.26 2.47 -2.38
C VAL A 28 10.13 3.23 -1.38
N GLU A 29 9.71 4.43 -1.01
CA GLU A 29 10.35 5.23 0.04
C GLU A 29 9.92 4.79 1.44
N GLU A 30 8.64 4.46 1.61
CA GLU A 30 8.07 4.12 2.91
C GLU A 30 6.91 3.14 2.75
N ALA A 31 6.82 2.13 3.61
CA ALA A 31 5.70 1.22 3.67
C ALA A 31 5.24 1.08 5.12
N VAL A 32 3.94 1.27 5.37
CA VAL A 32 3.35 1.24 6.71
C VAL A 32 2.10 0.39 6.69
N VAL A 33 2.06 -0.68 7.48
CA VAL A 33 0.84 -1.48 7.65
C VAL A 33 0.12 -1.06 8.92
N VAL A 34 -1.17 -0.75 8.81
CA VAL A 34 -1.98 -0.38 9.96
C VAL A 34 -2.47 -1.64 10.64
N ARG A 35 -1.91 -1.88 11.83
CA ARG A 35 -2.30 -2.95 12.73
C ARG A 35 -2.95 -2.42 13.99
N ASP A 36 -3.93 -3.16 14.46
CA ASP A 36 -4.63 -2.91 15.71
C ASP A 36 -3.65 -3.13 16.87
N ARG A 37 -3.51 -2.13 17.74
CA ARG A 37 -2.50 -2.12 18.79
C ARG A 37 -2.92 -2.92 20.03
N GLU A 38 -4.22 -3.17 20.20
CA GLU A 38 -4.76 -3.97 21.31
C GLU A 38 -4.74 -5.46 20.99
N THR A 39 -5.12 -5.84 19.78
CA THR A 39 -5.20 -7.25 19.38
C THR A 39 -3.97 -7.73 18.59
N GLY A 40 -3.10 -6.81 18.16
CA GLY A 40 -1.98 -7.10 17.27
C GLY A 40 -2.41 -7.52 15.86
N ARG A 41 -3.71 -7.49 15.54
CA ARG A 41 -4.24 -7.94 14.24
C ARG A 41 -4.13 -6.81 13.23
N SER A 42 -3.58 -7.08 12.04
CA SER A 42 -3.61 -6.10 10.97
C SER A 42 -5.05 -5.73 10.64
N ARG A 43 -5.34 -4.42 10.50
CA ARG A 43 -6.70 -3.96 10.14
C ARG A 43 -7.05 -4.28 8.69
N GLY A 44 -6.17 -4.98 7.97
CA GLY A 44 -6.32 -5.35 6.57
C GLY A 44 -6.04 -4.20 5.61
N PHE A 45 -5.30 -3.18 6.06
CA PHE A 45 -4.88 -2.08 5.20
C PHE A 45 -3.53 -1.50 5.60
N GLY A 46 -2.88 -0.85 4.64
CA GLY A 46 -1.59 -0.20 4.77
C GLY A 46 -1.42 0.93 3.76
N PHE A 47 -0.27 1.58 3.81
CA PHE A 47 0.11 2.69 2.96
C PHE A 47 1.51 2.50 2.42
N VAL A 48 1.73 2.87 1.17
CA VAL A 48 3.06 2.88 0.54
C VAL A 48 3.33 4.26 -0.01
N ARG A 49 4.53 4.76 0.19
CA ARG A 49 5.03 5.99 -0.41
C ARG A 49 6.02 5.64 -1.48
N PHE A 50 5.79 6.15 -2.68
CA PHE A 50 6.71 6.02 -3.80
C PHE A 50 7.50 7.31 -4.00
N SER A 51 8.73 7.15 -4.49
CA SER A 51 9.58 8.27 -4.91
C SER A 51 9.02 8.98 -6.14
N SER A 52 8.36 8.24 -7.05
CA SER A 52 7.79 8.75 -8.30
C SER A 52 6.28 8.51 -8.39
N GLU A 53 5.54 9.47 -8.92
CA GLU A 53 4.10 9.33 -9.16
C GLU A 53 3.77 8.34 -10.28
N THR A 54 4.67 8.26 -11.26
CA THR A 54 4.52 7.35 -12.40
C THR A 54 4.58 5.91 -11.93
N ASP A 55 5.57 5.57 -11.09
CA ASP A 55 5.72 4.26 -10.46
C ASP A 55 4.50 3.91 -9.58
N ALA A 56 4.03 4.89 -8.80
CA ALA A 56 2.86 4.71 -7.94
C ALA A 56 1.60 4.40 -8.75
N THR A 57 1.40 5.11 -9.87
CA THR A 57 0.23 4.91 -10.74
C THR A 57 0.32 3.56 -11.46
N ALA A 58 1.49 3.19 -11.98
CA ALA A 58 1.70 1.88 -12.59
C ALA A 58 1.48 0.72 -11.60
N ALA A 59 1.98 0.85 -10.37
CA ALA A 59 1.77 -0.14 -9.32
C ALA A 59 0.29 -0.25 -8.93
N LEU A 60 -0.41 0.89 -8.83
CA LEU A 60 -1.84 0.93 -8.59
C LEU A 60 -2.59 0.20 -9.69
N GLU A 61 -2.36 0.51 -10.97
CA GLU A 61 -3.10 -0.12 -12.07
C GLU A 61 -2.78 -1.62 -12.20
N ALA A 62 -1.53 -2.03 -11.91
CA ALA A 62 -1.12 -3.42 -12.04
C ALA A 62 -1.55 -4.32 -10.87
N MET A 63 -1.61 -3.79 -9.64
CA MET A 63 -1.97 -4.57 -8.44
C MET A 63 -3.36 -4.26 -7.87
N ASN A 64 -4.05 -3.21 -8.32
CA ASN A 64 -5.40 -2.93 -7.84
C ASN A 64 -6.31 -4.11 -8.20
N GLU A 65 -7.07 -4.58 -7.20
CA GLU A 65 -7.99 -5.73 -7.32
C GLU A 65 -7.31 -7.08 -7.59
N GLN A 66 -5.99 -7.17 -7.43
CA GLN A 66 -5.30 -8.46 -7.41
C GLN A 66 -5.59 -9.26 -6.15
N GLU A 67 -5.45 -10.58 -6.27
CA GLU A 67 -5.49 -11.48 -5.14
C GLU A 67 -4.09 -11.59 -4.51
N PHE A 68 -3.96 -11.17 -3.25
CA PHE A 68 -2.75 -11.24 -2.45
C PHE A 68 -3.04 -12.09 -1.21
N ASP A 69 -2.28 -13.18 -1.03
CA ASP A 69 -2.47 -14.13 0.08
C ASP A 69 -3.91 -14.71 0.17
N GLY A 70 -4.60 -14.87 -0.97
CA GLY A 70 -5.97 -15.39 -1.01
C GLY A 70 -7.04 -14.36 -0.61
N ARG A 71 -6.69 -13.07 -0.53
CA ARG A 71 -7.64 -11.95 -0.43
C ARG A 71 -7.44 -10.96 -1.55
N ARG A 72 -8.53 -10.40 -2.05
CA ARG A 72 -8.48 -9.26 -2.97
C ARG A 72 -7.95 -8.03 -2.25
N ILE A 73 -6.81 -7.53 -2.72
CA ILE A 73 -6.29 -6.23 -2.31
C ILE A 73 -6.84 -5.14 -3.22
N LYS A 74 -7.03 -3.96 -2.66
CA LYS A 74 -7.49 -2.78 -3.37
C LYS A 74 -6.46 -1.68 -3.20
N ILE A 75 -6.02 -1.09 -4.30
CA ILE A 75 -5.03 -0.02 -4.25
C ILE A 75 -5.68 1.26 -4.72
N ASP A 76 -5.55 2.30 -3.93
CA ASP A 76 -6.10 3.61 -4.21
C ASP A 76 -5.01 4.69 -4.05
N LYS A 77 -5.17 5.84 -4.70
CA LYS A 77 -4.23 6.95 -4.49
C LYS A 77 -4.54 7.53 -3.12
N ALA A 78 -3.66 7.29 -2.14
CA ALA A 78 -3.78 7.92 -0.84
C ALA A 78 -3.57 9.42 -1.03
N SER A 79 -4.68 10.15 -1.06
CA SER A 79 -4.68 11.59 -1.17
C SER A 79 -4.16 12.16 0.14
N GLU A 80 -2.87 12.44 0.21
CA GLU A 80 -2.39 13.47 1.12
C GLU A 80 -3.04 14.76 0.63
N ARG A 81 -3.99 15.26 1.41
CA ARG A 81 -4.72 16.50 1.14
C ARG A 81 -3.74 17.50 0.53
N PRO A 82 -4.00 18.06 -0.66
CA PRO A 82 -3.20 19.18 -1.11
C PRO A 82 -3.41 20.27 -0.05
N THR A 83 -2.40 20.52 0.79
CA THR A 83 -2.28 21.83 1.43
C THR A 83 -2.14 22.79 0.27
N ARG A 84 -3.29 23.29 -0.19
CA ARG A 84 -3.36 24.47 -1.04
C ARG A 84 -2.63 25.57 -0.27
N ALA A 85 -1.58 26.07 -0.90
CA ALA A 85 -0.82 27.23 -0.48
C ALA A 85 -1.72 28.45 -0.28
#